data_AF-A0A954DF92-F1
#
_entry.id   AF-A0A954DF92-F1
#
_cell.length_a   1.000
_cell.length_b   1.000
_cell.length_c   1.000
_cell.angle_alpha   90.00
_cell.angle_beta   90.00
_cell.angle_gamma   90.00
#
_symmetry.space_group_name_H-M   'P 1'
#
loop_
_entity.id
_entity.type
_entity.pdbx_description
1 polymer ?
#
loop_
_entity_poly.entity_id
_entity_poly.type
_entity_poly.pdbx_seq_one_letter_code
_entity_poly.pdbx_strand_id
1 'polypeptide(L)'
;MHSAVLQNKKYIKFASENTVEVMALGSLDDGVAKKDKKAETYEVVDAQGNKVQLLVEFPNLTVDEINKMNSSKAGSYNDTGKIPYTAIVDPFTLEKIDGMSGGMGAGQIIDAVEKAQKVLVEKNGKPDFTRKDLAKIEAAADDVAGHLAKGKLDKALSSVAKIEKSAKGWPELATAKVAKIKASVIDAATTYVDELEKLGEKDARGAKSKLAILLSKVKGTDLEARVQGLIEQFAKG
;
A
#
# COMPACT_ATOMS: atom_id res chain seq x y z
N MET A 1 25.40 15.32 -3.58
CA MET A 1 25.31 15.42 -2.09
C MET A 1 24.10 14.68 -1.53
N HIS A 2 22.93 14.73 -2.20
CA HIS A 2 21.85 13.76 -1.98
C HIS A 2 22.26 12.31 -2.29
N SER A 3 23.29 12.12 -3.11
CA SER A 3 24.02 10.85 -3.28
C SER A 3 24.38 10.18 -1.95
N ALA A 4 24.95 10.94 -1.01
CA ALA A 4 25.33 10.45 0.31
C ALA A 4 24.11 10.09 1.17
N VAL A 5 22.99 10.78 0.98
CA VAL A 5 21.71 10.51 1.66
C VAL A 5 21.08 9.22 1.11
N LEU A 6 20.95 9.10 -0.20
CA LEU A 6 20.36 7.94 -0.88
C LEU A 6 21.23 6.68 -0.82
N GLN A 7 22.53 6.80 -0.57
CA GLN A 7 23.43 5.66 -0.34
C GLN A 7 23.58 5.30 1.13
N ASN A 8 23.11 6.15 2.05
CA ASN A 8 23.22 5.89 3.47
C ASN A 8 22.19 4.84 3.89
N LYS A 9 22.66 3.63 4.19
CA LYS A 9 21.82 2.51 4.63
C LYS A 9 20.92 2.85 5.83
N LYS A 10 21.39 3.71 6.75
CA LYS A 10 20.58 4.14 7.91
C LYS A 10 19.44 5.05 7.45
N TYR A 11 19.72 5.97 6.54
CA TYR A 11 18.71 6.84 5.95
C TYR A 11 17.70 6.05 5.10
N ILE A 12 18.14 5.12 4.25
CA ILE A 12 17.24 4.28 3.45
C ILE A 12 16.29 3.49 4.35
N LYS A 13 16.82 2.88 5.41
CA LYS A 13 16.02 2.17 6.41
C LYS A 13 15.02 3.12 7.07
N PHE A 14 15.48 4.27 7.55
CA PHE A 14 14.64 5.29 8.16
C PHE A 14 13.54 5.81 7.23
N ALA A 15 13.87 6.12 5.97
CA ALA A 15 12.93 6.58 4.94
C ALA A 15 11.84 5.53 4.64
N SER A 16 12.22 4.25 4.61
CA SER A 16 11.29 3.13 4.42
C SER A 16 10.31 2.97 5.58
N GLU A 17 10.73 3.33 6.79
CA GLU A 17 9.93 3.23 8.02
C GLU A 17 9.01 4.46 8.21
N ASN A 18 9.42 5.64 7.74
CA ASN A 18 8.79 6.93 8.05
C ASN A 18 8.14 7.66 6.86
N THR A 19 7.83 6.95 5.76
CA THR A 19 7.08 7.51 4.61
C THR A 19 7.76 8.75 4.00
N VAL A 20 9.08 8.70 3.87
CA VAL A 20 9.84 9.73 3.16
C VAL A 20 9.85 9.36 1.68
N GLU A 21 9.28 10.22 0.83
CA GLU A 21 9.41 10.07 -0.61
C GLU A 21 10.57 10.90 -1.10
N VAL A 22 11.65 10.21 -1.47
CA VAL A 22 12.84 10.87 -1.97
C VAL A 22 12.79 10.88 -3.48
N MET A 23 12.60 12.09 -4.01
CA MET A 23 12.95 12.53 -5.34
C MET A 23 12.20 12.01 -6.56
N ALA A 24 11.59 12.98 -7.21
CA ALA A 24 11.51 13.05 -8.66
C ALA A 24 12.71 13.85 -9.21
N LEU A 25 13.46 13.27 -10.15
CA LEU A 25 14.14 14.05 -11.18
C LEU A 25 13.11 14.27 -12.30
N GLY A 26 12.37 15.37 -12.23
CA GLY A 26 11.54 15.81 -13.35
C GLY A 26 12.41 16.26 -14.52
N SER A 27 12.03 15.96 -15.76
CA SER A 27 12.83 16.33 -16.95
C SER A 27 14.27 15.82 -16.91
N LEU A 28 14.51 14.66 -16.29
CA LEU A 28 15.83 14.01 -16.28
C LEU A 28 16.36 13.82 -17.70
N ASP A 29 15.48 13.38 -18.60
CA ASP A 29 15.80 13.17 -20.01
C ASP A 29 16.25 14.48 -20.68
N ASP A 30 15.63 15.61 -20.36
CA ASP A 30 16.07 16.93 -20.85
C ASP A 30 17.42 17.33 -20.24
N GLY A 31 17.67 17.01 -18.97
CA GLY A 31 18.94 17.27 -18.29
C GLY A 31 20.08 16.46 -18.90
N VAL A 32 19.86 15.17 -19.15
CA VAL A 32 20.79 14.27 -19.83
C VAL A 32 21.05 14.77 -21.26
N ALA A 33 19.99 15.12 -22.00
CA ALA A 33 20.10 15.64 -23.36
C ALA A 33 20.86 16.98 -23.43
N LYS A 34 20.67 17.86 -22.44
CA LYS A 34 21.36 19.16 -22.34
C LYS A 34 22.74 19.08 -21.68
N LYS A 35 23.20 17.88 -21.29
CA LYS A 35 24.46 17.66 -20.56
C LYS A 35 24.55 18.52 -19.29
N ASP A 36 23.44 18.66 -18.57
CA ASP A 36 23.45 19.34 -17.27
C ASP A 36 24.36 18.55 -16.31
N LYS A 37 25.25 19.24 -15.62
CA LYS A 37 26.18 18.65 -14.65
C LYS A 37 25.46 17.84 -13.55
N LYS A 38 24.20 18.15 -13.25
CA LYS A 38 23.36 17.43 -12.27
C LYS A 38 22.69 16.17 -12.82
N ALA A 39 22.69 15.99 -14.14
CA ALA A 39 22.14 14.83 -14.84
C ALA A 39 23.24 14.05 -15.58
N GLU A 40 24.51 14.26 -15.20
CA GLU A 40 25.65 13.57 -15.80
C GLU A 40 25.53 12.06 -15.57
N THR A 41 25.74 11.27 -16.62
CA THR A 41 25.65 9.80 -16.59
C THR A 41 26.97 9.15 -17.00
N TYR A 42 27.14 7.89 -16.62
CA TYR A 42 28.21 7.03 -17.08
C TYR A 42 27.67 5.63 -17.40
N GLU A 43 28.29 4.95 -18.36
CA GLU A 43 27.87 3.61 -18.78
C GLU A 43 28.55 2.54 -17.93
N VAL A 44 27.76 1.54 -17.50
CA VAL A 44 28.26 0.28 -16.93
C VAL A 44 27.55 -0.90 -17.57
N VAL A 45 28.15 -2.08 -17.43
CA VAL A 45 27.50 -3.35 -17.78
C VAL A 45 26.92 -3.94 -16.51
N ASP A 46 25.62 -4.23 -16.51
CA ASP A 46 24.92 -4.83 -15.36
C ASP A 46 25.29 -6.32 -15.17
N ALA A 47 24.77 -6.95 -14.11
CA ALA A 47 25.02 -8.36 -13.81
C ALA A 47 24.42 -9.33 -14.86
N GLN A 48 23.59 -8.82 -15.77
CA GLN A 48 22.91 -9.53 -16.83
C GLN A 48 23.57 -9.30 -18.21
N GLY A 49 24.64 -8.51 -18.28
CA GLY A 49 25.38 -8.21 -19.50
C GLY A 49 24.83 -7.05 -20.33
N ASN A 50 23.84 -6.30 -19.83
CA ASN A 50 23.27 -5.15 -20.53
C ASN A 50 24.05 -3.88 -20.22
N LYS A 51 24.17 -2.99 -21.21
CA LYS A 51 24.66 -1.63 -20.98
C LYS A 51 23.57 -0.81 -20.31
N VAL A 52 23.88 -0.22 -19.17
CA VAL A 52 22.98 0.67 -18.43
C VAL A 52 23.67 2.01 -18.17
N GLN A 53 22.91 3.10 -18.26
CA GLN A 53 23.40 4.44 -17.90
C GLN A 53 23.05 4.73 -16.44
N LEU A 54 24.08 4.86 -15.62
CA LEU A 54 23.97 5.27 -14.22
C LEU A 54 24.19 6.78 -14.11
N LEU A 55 23.52 7.43 -13.17
CA LEU A 55 23.76 8.84 -12.87
C LEU A 55 25.01 8.98 -12.00
N VAL A 56 25.90 9.92 -12.35
CA VAL A 56 27.10 10.25 -11.55
C VAL A 56 26.71 10.68 -10.13
N GLU A 57 25.61 11.43 -10.00
CA GLU A 57 25.10 11.82 -8.67
C GLU A 57 24.32 10.69 -7.97
N PHE A 58 23.97 9.61 -8.67
CA PHE A 58 23.33 8.43 -8.08
C PHE A 58 23.92 7.12 -8.63
N PRO A 59 25.18 6.79 -8.28
CA PRO A 59 25.99 5.77 -8.96
C PRO A 59 25.53 4.30 -8.77
N ASN A 60 24.30 4.07 -8.32
CA ASN A 60 23.66 2.76 -8.25
C ASN A 60 22.23 2.78 -8.84
N LEU A 61 21.81 3.89 -9.45
CA LEU A 61 20.50 4.05 -10.05
C LEU A 61 20.66 4.39 -11.53
N THR A 62 19.94 3.64 -12.35
CA THR A 62 19.84 3.89 -13.79
C THR A 62 18.90 5.05 -14.08
N VAL A 63 19.09 5.71 -15.21
CA VAL A 63 18.16 6.73 -15.73
C VAL A 63 16.73 6.20 -15.78
N ASP A 64 16.54 4.94 -16.21
CA ASP A 64 15.25 4.27 -16.28
C ASP A 64 14.61 4.03 -14.90
N GLU A 65 15.37 3.63 -13.90
CA GLU A 65 14.87 3.48 -12.52
C GLU A 65 14.43 4.83 -11.94
N ILE A 66 15.16 5.90 -12.25
CA ILE A 66 14.79 7.24 -11.84
C ILE A 66 13.55 7.74 -12.58
N ASN A 67 13.43 7.49 -13.88
CA ASN A 67 12.23 7.82 -14.65
C ASN A 67 11.01 7.03 -14.17
N LYS A 68 11.17 5.77 -13.78
CA LYS A 68 10.12 4.99 -13.10
C LYS A 68 9.73 5.61 -11.76
N MET A 69 10.68 6.09 -10.97
CA MET A 69 10.39 6.85 -9.75
C MET A 69 9.69 8.19 -10.06
N ASN A 70 10.03 8.86 -11.15
CA ASN A 70 9.36 10.10 -11.59
C ASN A 70 7.92 9.83 -12.07
N SER A 71 7.65 8.66 -12.66
CA SER A 71 6.30 8.19 -12.99
C SER A 71 5.47 7.75 -11.76
N SER A 72 6.09 7.72 -10.58
CA SER A 72 5.37 7.54 -9.31
C SER A 72 4.71 8.85 -8.85
N LYS A 73 3.88 8.78 -7.80
CA LYS A 73 3.32 9.98 -7.17
C LYS A 73 4.38 10.97 -6.67
N ALA A 74 5.64 10.56 -6.53
CA ALA A 74 6.75 11.44 -6.13
C ALA A 74 6.88 12.70 -6.99
N GLY A 75 6.65 12.59 -8.32
CA GLY A 75 6.66 13.73 -9.24
C GLY A 75 5.62 14.79 -8.90
N SER A 76 4.43 14.37 -8.46
CA SER A 76 3.35 15.28 -8.07
C SER A 76 3.61 16.07 -6.79
N TYR A 77 4.57 15.65 -5.95
CA TYR A 77 4.91 16.35 -4.72
C TYR A 77 5.99 17.43 -4.90
N ASN A 78 6.61 17.52 -6.08
CA ASN A 78 7.58 18.57 -6.40
C ASN A 78 6.90 19.75 -7.12
N ASP A 79 6.29 20.62 -6.34
CA ASP A 79 5.70 21.90 -6.76
C ASP A 79 6.75 22.99 -7.10
N THR A 80 8.02 22.76 -6.77
CA THR A 80 9.08 23.77 -6.90
C THR A 80 9.83 23.73 -8.23
N GLY A 81 9.72 22.62 -8.98
CA GLY A 81 10.53 22.36 -10.18
C GLY A 81 12.04 22.19 -9.91
N LYS A 82 12.47 22.23 -8.64
CA LYS A 82 13.88 22.07 -8.26
C LYS A 82 14.23 20.61 -8.10
N ILE A 83 15.44 20.26 -8.50
CA ILE A 83 15.95 18.89 -8.48
C ILE A 83 17.40 18.92 -7.99
N PRO A 84 17.83 18.01 -7.10
CA PRO A 84 17.04 16.99 -6.39
C PRO A 84 16.01 17.57 -5.39
N TYR A 85 14.95 16.82 -5.06
CA TYR A 85 13.90 17.23 -4.11
C TYR A 85 13.41 16.08 -3.21
N THR A 86 13.31 16.30 -1.89
CA THR A 86 12.76 15.32 -0.95
C THR A 86 11.40 15.78 -0.46
N ALA A 87 10.38 14.93 -0.54
CA ALA A 87 9.07 15.16 0.03
C ALA A 87 8.86 14.31 1.29
N ILE A 88 8.25 14.90 2.30
CA ILE A 88 7.69 14.17 3.43
C ILE A 88 6.18 14.10 3.21
N VAL A 89 5.63 12.89 3.20
CA VAL A 89 4.25 12.64 2.80
C VAL A 89 3.50 12.01 3.96
N ASP A 90 2.27 12.46 4.20
CA ASP A 90 1.35 11.81 5.12
C ASP A 90 0.97 10.44 4.54
N PRO A 91 1.34 9.31 5.20
CA PRO A 91 1.03 7.98 4.70
C PRO A 91 -0.47 7.75 4.48
N PHE A 92 -1.34 8.40 5.26
CA PHE A 92 -2.78 8.15 5.25
C PHE A 92 -3.48 8.91 4.14
N THR A 93 -3.18 10.19 3.99
CA THR A 93 -3.82 11.09 3.00
C THR A 93 -3.05 11.15 1.68
N LEU A 94 -1.78 10.74 1.68
CA LEU A 94 -0.84 10.95 0.58
C LEU A 94 -0.64 12.44 0.28
N GLU A 95 -0.89 13.32 1.24
CA GLU A 95 -0.62 14.75 1.10
C GLU A 95 0.83 15.06 1.51
N LYS A 96 1.44 16.00 0.81
CA LYS A 96 2.75 16.53 1.19
C LYS A 96 2.64 17.29 2.50
N ILE A 97 3.46 16.90 3.47
CA ILE A 97 3.63 17.59 4.76
C ILE A 97 4.72 18.64 4.64
N ASP A 98 5.84 18.29 4.02
CA ASP A 98 6.99 19.19 3.85
C ASP A 98 7.84 18.80 2.63
N GLY A 99 8.71 19.70 2.19
CA GLY A 99 9.51 19.58 0.99
C GLY A 99 10.87 20.25 1.11
N MET A 100 11.93 19.56 0.69
CA MET A 100 13.30 20.04 0.78
C MET A 100 13.99 19.97 -0.57
N SER A 101 14.49 21.10 -1.06
CA SER A 101 15.34 21.12 -2.26
C SER A 101 16.75 20.60 -1.96
N GLY A 102 17.46 20.22 -3.01
CA GLY A 102 18.85 19.75 -2.96
C GLY A 102 19.80 20.60 -2.11
N GLY A 103 20.76 19.94 -1.45
CA GLY A 103 21.85 20.58 -0.71
C GLY A 103 21.79 20.45 0.82
N MET A 104 20.73 19.86 1.37
CA MET A 104 20.63 19.54 2.81
C MET A 104 21.42 18.28 3.17
N GLY A 105 22.05 18.28 4.34
CA GLY A 105 22.74 17.11 4.90
C GLY A 105 21.75 16.05 5.43
N ALA A 106 22.20 14.79 5.51
CA ALA A 106 21.37 13.67 5.97
C ALA A 106 20.72 13.90 7.35
N GLY A 107 21.47 14.48 8.30
CA GLY A 107 20.96 14.80 9.64
C GLY A 107 19.81 15.80 9.60
N GLN A 108 19.90 16.84 8.76
CA GLN A 108 18.84 17.84 8.62
C GLN A 108 17.54 17.25 8.05
N ILE A 109 17.66 16.30 7.12
CA ILE A 109 16.51 15.59 6.56
C ILE A 109 15.90 14.68 7.61
N ILE A 110 16.71 13.96 8.40
CA ILE A 110 16.22 13.13 9.51
C ILE A 110 15.46 13.98 10.53
N ASP A 111 16.03 15.11 10.96
CA ASP A 111 15.38 16.02 11.91
C ASP A 111 14.03 16.56 11.39
N ALA A 112 13.96 16.88 10.09
CA ALA A 112 12.72 17.33 9.45
C ALA A 112 11.65 16.23 9.46
N VAL A 113 12.04 14.98 9.18
CA VAL A 113 11.15 13.82 9.19
C VAL A 113 10.70 13.49 10.61
N GLU A 114 11.57 13.54 11.61
CA GLU A 114 11.18 13.32 13.02
C GLU A 114 10.19 14.38 13.51
N LYS A 115 10.35 15.64 13.09
CA LYS A 115 9.38 16.70 13.38
C LYS A 115 8.04 16.43 12.69
N ALA A 116 8.04 16.10 11.40
CA ALA A 116 6.83 15.75 10.66
C ALA A 116 6.13 14.53 11.27
N GLN A 117 6.90 13.52 11.70
CA GLN A 117 6.38 12.36 12.41
C GLN A 117 5.65 12.79 13.67
N LYS A 118 6.25 13.61 14.55
CA LYS A 118 5.56 14.10 15.77
C LYS A 118 4.22 14.75 15.45
N VAL A 119 4.15 15.60 14.43
CA VAL A 119 2.90 16.22 13.98
C VAL A 119 1.88 15.18 13.50
N LEU A 120 2.31 14.18 12.73
CA LEU A 120 1.42 13.09 12.30
C LEU A 120 0.94 12.23 13.47
N VAL A 121 1.77 12.01 14.48
CA VAL A 121 1.40 11.28 15.69
C VAL A 121 0.34 12.03 16.47
N GLU A 122 0.52 13.33 16.65
CA GLU A 122 -0.48 14.19 17.29
C GLU A 122 -1.80 14.18 16.53
N LYS A 123 -1.75 14.24 15.19
CA LYS A 123 -2.93 14.24 14.33
C LYS A 123 -3.66 12.88 14.27
N ASN A 124 -2.90 11.78 14.18
CA ASN A 124 -3.44 10.45 13.87
C ASN A 124 -3.42 9.47 15.07
N GLY A 125 -2.92 9.89 16.22
CA GLY A 125 -3.06 9.19 17.49
C GLY A 125 -2.14 7.99 17.72
N LYS A 126 -1.17 7.68 16.83
CA LYS A 126 -0.18 6.62 17.09
C LYS A 126 1.23 6.87 16.53
N PRO A 127 2.30 6.67 17.35
CA PRO A 127 3.70 6.84 16.94
C PRO A 127 4.26 5.78 15.99
N ASP A 128 3.71 4.56 16.01
CA ASP A 128 4.37 3.41 15.39
C ASP A 128 3.64 2.88 14.14
N PHE A 129 2.67 3.62 13.59
CA PHE A 129 2.03 3.22 12.34
C PHE A 129 2.94 3.60 11.16
N THR A 130 3.40 2.61 10.42
CA THR A 130 4.44 2.80 9.38
C THR A 130 3.92 2.53 7.97
N ARG A 131 4.72 2.87 6.95
CA ARG A 131 4.45 2.48 5.55
C ARG A 131 4.32 0.96 5.39
N LYS A 132 5.03 0.17 6.21
CA LYS A 132 4.90 -1.29 6.25
C LYS A 132 3.49 -1.72 6.68
N ASP A 133 2.83 -0.97 7.55
CA ASP A 133 1.45 -1.26 7.97
C ASP A 133 0.44 -0.88 6.89
N LEU A 134 0.66 0.20 6.14
CA LEU A 134 -0.11 0.50 4.93
C LEU A 134 0.04 -0.59 3.87
N ALA A 135 1.26 -1.03 3.60
CA ALA A 135 1.52 -2.09 2.63
C ALA A 135 0.82 -3.40 3.03
N LYS A 136 0.62 -3.66 4.34
CA LYS A 136 -0.20 -4.79 4.79
C LYS A 136 -1.68 -4.62 4.44
N ILE A 137 -2.23 -3.40 4.48
CA ILE A 137 -3.61 -3.11 4.08
C ILE A 137 -3.77 -3.32 2.58
N GLU A 138 -2.86 -2.77 1.79
CA GLU A 138 -2.87 -2.91 0.31
C GLU A 138 -2.72 -4.37 -0.10
N ALA A 139 -1.74 -5.08 0.45
CA ALA A 139 -1.57 -6.51 0.19
C ALA A 139 -2.78 -7.34 0.61
N ALA A 140 -3.45 -6.98 1.72
CA ALA A 140 -4.68 -7.65 2.13
C ALA A 140 -5.84 -7.37 1.15
N ALA A 141 -5.94 -6.14 0.62
CA ALA A 141 -6.94 -5.79 -0.39
C ALA A 141 -6.72 -6.59 -1.68
N ASP A 142 -5.48 -6.69 -2.16
CA ASP A 142 -5.12 -7.45 -3.36
C ASP A 142 -5.37 -8.95 -3.18
N ASP A 143 -5.00 -9.51 -2.03
CA ASP A 143 -5.23 -10.92 -1.70
C ASP A 143 -6.73 -11.24 -1.62
N VAL A 144 -7.51 -10.36 -0.98
CA VAL A 144 -8.97 -10.46 -0.94
C VAL A 144 -9.56 -10.42 -2.34
N ALA A 145 -9.21 -9.43 -3.16
CA ALA A 145 -9.70 -9.31 -4.53
C ALA A 145 -9.34 -10.55 -5.37
N GLY A 146 -8.10 -11.04 -5.24
CA GLY A 146 -7.64 -12.26 -5.92
C GLY A 146 -8.36 -13.53 -5.46
N HIS A 147 -8.77 -13.60 -4.19
CA HIS A 147 -9.60 -14.70 -3.67
C HIS A 147 -11.05 -14.62 -4.16
N LEU A 148 -11.66 -13.44 -4.13
CA LEU A 148 -13.02 -13.21 -4.62
C LEU A 148 -13.14 -13.52 -6.12
N ALA A 149 -12.18 -13.09 -6.94
CA ALA A 149 -12.13 -13.40 -8.37
C ALA A 149 -12.05 -14.91 -8.67
N LYS A 150 -11.58 -15.72 -7.71
CA LYS A 150 -11.50 -17.19 -7.81
C LYS A 150 -12.66 -17.90 -7.12
N GLY A 151 -13.67 -17.16 -6.63
CA GLY A 151 -14.79 -17.70 -5.86
C GLY A 151 -14.39 -18.27 -4.48
N LYS A 152 -13.21 -17.91 -3.96
CA LYS A 152 -12.66 -18.45 -2.70
C LYS A 152 -13.04 -17.55 -1.51
N LEU A 153 -14.33 -17.51 -1.20
CA LEU A 153 -14.89 -16.64 -0.16
C LEU A 153 -14.32 -16.94 1.24
N ASP A 154 -14.06 -18.21 1.54
CA ASP A 154 -13.47 -18.65 2.82
C ASP A 154 -12.06 -18.05 3.02
N LYS A 155 -11.28 -17.98 1.94
CA LYS A 155 -9.93 -17.39 1.95
C LYS A 155 -9.99 -15.88 2.06
N ALA A 156 -10.89 -15.22 1.33
CA ALA A 156 -11.11 -13.78 1.43
C ALA A 156 -11.49 -13.37 2.87
N LEU A 157 -12.46 -14.06 3.50
CA LEU A 157 -12.85 -13.82 4.89
C LEU A 157 -11.68 -14.05 5.87
N SER A 158 -10.86 -15.08 5.62
CA SER A 158 -9.68 -15.36 6.44
C SER A 158 -8.62 -14.25 6.34
N SER A 159 -8.42 -13.66 5.16
CA SER A 159 -7.50 -12.55 4.94
C SER A 159 -8.00 -11.26 5.59
N VAL A 160 -9.30 -10.99 5.55
CA VAL A 160 -9.93 -9.88 6.29
C VAL A 160 -9.71 -10.03 7.80
N ALA A 161 -9.99 -11.21 8.37
CA ALA A 161 -9.83 -11.43 9.81
C ALA A 161 -8.38 -11.24 10.30
N LYS A 162 -7.39 -11.59 9.46
CA LYS A 162 -5.97 -11.35 9.76
C LYS A 162 -5.66 -9.86 9.83
N ILE A 163 -6.08 -9.08 8.85
CA ILE A 163 -5.80 -7.64 8.83
C ILE A 163 -6.59 -6.90 9.92
N GLU A 164 -7.83 -7.30 10.23
CA GLU A 164 -8.60 -6.76 11.37
C GLU A 164 -7.88 -6.99 12.71
N LYS A 165 -7.27 -8.16 12.90
CA LYS A 165 -6.48 -8.43 14.11
C LYS A 165 -5.26 -7.50 14.21
N SER A 166 -4.58 -7.25 13.09
CA SER A 166 -3.47 -6.29 13.02
C SER A 166 -3.93 -4.85 13.19
N ALA A 167 -5.14 -4.53 12.72
CA ALA A 167 -5.72 -3.20 12.78
C ALA A 167 -6.18 -2.77 14.17
N LYS A 168 -6.09 -3.64 15.18
CA LYS A 168 -6.41 -3.31 16.57
C LYS A 168 -5.55 -2.15 17.06
N GLY A 169 -6.20 -1.00 17.23
CA GLY A 169 -5.60 0.25 17.63
C GLY A 169 -4.86 0.97 16.50
N TRP A 170 -4.99 0.61 15.22
CA TRP A 170 -4.52 1.49 14.15
C TRP A 170 -5.31 2.81 14.14
N PRO A 171 -4.77 3.89 13.54
CA PRO A 171 -5.49 5.14 13.35
C PRO A 171 -6.82 4.94 12.62
N GLU A 172 -7.79 5.81 12.90
CA GLU A 172 -9.16 5.71 12.37
C GLU A 172 -9.20 5.64 10.83
N LEU A 173 -8.34 6.41 10.16
CA LEU A 173 -8.23 6.36 8.70
C LEU A 173 -7.77 4.99 8.17
N ALA A 174 -6.90 4.30 8.88
CA ALA A 174 -6.44 2.96 8.52
C ALA A 174 -7.50 1.90 8.82
N THR A 175 -8.19 1.98 9.96
CA THR A 175 -9.30 1.07 10.30
C THR A 175 -10.47 1.25 9.33
N ALA A 176 -10.74 2.46 8.85
CA ALA A 176 -11.73 2.73 7.81
C ALA A 176 -11.38 2.05 6.47
N LYS A 177 -10.09 2.03 6.07
CA LYS A 177 -9.65 1.27 4.88
C LYS A 177 -9.89 -0.24 5.05
N VAL A 178 -9.58 -0.80 6.22
CA VAL A 178 -9.86 -2.21 6.53
C VAL A 178 -11.36 -2.51 6.52
N ALA A 179 -12.19 -1.61 7.03
CA ALA A 179 -13.65 -1.74 6.98
C ALA A 179 -14.18 -1.76 5.54
N LYS A 180 -13.61 -0.98 4.61
CA LYS A 180 -13.95 -1.05 3.18
C LYS A 180 -13.61 -2.40 2.56
N ILE A 181 -12.45 -2.97 2.88
CA ILE A 181 -12.07 -4.31 2.42
C ILE A 181 -13.09 -5.33 2.94
N LYS A 182 -13.44 -5.26 4.23
CA LYS A 182 -14.48 -6.12 4.83
C LYS A 182 -15.81 -6.00 4.09
N ALA A 183 -16.29 -4.78 3.84
CA ALA A 183 -17.54 -4.55 3.15
C ALA A 183 -17.58 -5.27 1.79
N SER A 184 -16.50 -5.19 0.99
CA SER A 184 -16.45 -5.89 -0.31
C SER A 184 -16.58 -7.42 -0.20
N VAL A 185 -16.05 -8.02 0.87
CA VAL A 185 -16.18 -9.46 1.13
C VAL A 185 -17.58 -9.81 1.61
N ILE A 186 -18.21 -8.96 2.41
CA ILE A 186 -19.59 -9.14 2.87
C ILE A 186 -20.57 -9.00 1.71
N ASP A 187 -20.35 -8.08 0.78
CA ASP A 187 -21.17 -7.94 -0.42
C ASP A 187 -21.08 -9.20 -1.28
N ALA A 188 -19.87 -9.70 -1.53
CA ALA A 188 -19.66 -10.96 -2.26
C ALA A 188 -20.27 -12.17 -1.52
N ALA A 189 -20.17 -12.21 -0.20
CA ALA A 189 -20.80 -13.24 0.62
C ALA A 189 -22.33 -13.17 0.53
N THR A 190 -22.91 -11.97 0.50
CA THR A 190 -24.35 -11.76 0.36
C THR A 190 -24.84 -12.32 -0.96
N THR A 191 -24.17 -11.98 -2.07
CA THR A 191 -24.50 -12.54 -3.39
C THR A 191 -24.40 -14.07 -3.39
N TYR A 192 -23.37 -14.63 -2.77
CA TYR A 192 -23.23 -16.09 -2.66
C TYR A 192 -24.34 -16.74 -1.82
N VAL A 193 -24.79 -16.08 -0.75
CA VAL A 193 -25.96 -16.54 0.04
C VAL A 193 -27.24 -16.50 -0.80
N ASP A 194 -27.46 -15.45 -1.58
CA ASP A 194 -28.62 -15.34 -2.48
C ASP A 194 -28.64 -16.47 -3.53
N GLU A 195 -27.47 -16.83 -4.05
CA GLU A 195 -27.32 -17.96 -4.98
C GLU A 195 -27.62 -19.31 -4.30
N LEU A 196 -27.18 -19.50 -3.05
CA LEU A 196 -27.46 -20.71 -2.28
C LEU A 196 -28.93 -20.82 -1.88
N GLU A 197 -29.59 -19.70 -1.58
CA GLU A 197 -31.03 -19.65 -1.32
C GLU A 197 -31.82 -20.13 -2.54
N LYS A 198 -31.50 -19.60 -3.73
CA LYS A 198 -32.09 -20.06 -5.01
C LYS A 198 -31.75 -21.52 -5.33
N LEU A 199 -30.53 -21.96 -5.03
CA LEU A 199 -30.13 -23.35 -5.21
C LEU A 199 -30.96 -24.27 -4.31
N GLY A 200 -31.29 -23.84 -3.10
CA GLY A 200 -32.07 -24.61 -2.13
C GLY A 200 -33.48 -24.96 -2.60
N GLU A 201 -34.05 -24.20 -3.54
CA GLU A 201 -35.32 -24.55 -4.20
C GLU A 201 -35.22 -25.84 -5.04
N LYS A 202 -34.01 -26.17 -5.51
CA LYS A 202 -33.74 -27.33 -6.38
C LYS A 202 -32.96 -28.44 -5.67
N ASP A 203 -32.03 -28.07 -4.79
CA ASP A 203 -31.14 -28.95 -4.03
C ASP A 203 -30.93 -28.39 -2.62
N ALA A 204 -31.94 -28.58 -1.77
CA ALA A 204 -31.91 -28.15 -0.37
C ALA A 204 -30.73 -28.75 0.40
N ARG A 205 -30.37 -30.02 0.12
CA ARG A 205 -29.26 -30.71 0.82
C ARG A 205 -27.90 -30.12 0.45
N GLY A 206 -27.67 -29.88 -0.84
CA GLY A 206 -26.44 -29.24 -1.34
C GLY A 206 -26.31 -27.79 -0.87
N ALA A 207 -27.39 -27.01 -0.92
CA ALA A 207 -27.42 -25.64 -0.41
C ALA A 207 -27.12 -25.58 1.10
N LYS A 208 -27.78 -26.42 1.90
CA LYS A 208 -27.55 -26.52 3.35
C LYS A 208 -26.09 -26.85 3.69
N SER A 209 -25.48 -27.80 2.97
CA SER A 209 -24.08 -28.17 3.21
C SER A 209 -23.13 -27.00 2.97
N LYS A 210 -23.33 -26.24 1.90
CA LYS A 210 -22.53 -25.04 1.58
C LYS A 210 -22.76 -23.91 2.58
N LEU A 211 -24.01 -23.67 2.99
CA LEU A 211 -24.35 -22.67 4.00
C LEU A 211 -23.72 -23.01 5.37
N ALA A 212 -23.71 -24.28 5.77
CA ALA A 212 -23.08 -24.70 7.03
C ALA A 212 -21.58 -24.42 7.07
N ILE A 213 -20.87 -24.61 5.94
CA ILE A 213 -19.47 -24.23 5.80
C ILE A 213 -19.31 -22.71 5.95
N LEU A 214 -20.16 -21.95 5.28
CA LEU A 214 -20.15 -20.48 5.30
C LEU A 214 -20.44 -19.91 6.69
N LEU A 215 -21.37 -20.50 7.45
CA LEU A 215 -21.78 -20.03 8.78
C LEU A 215 -20.58 -19.80 9.71
N SER A 216 -19.64 -20.74 9.73
CA SER A 216 -18.42 -20.64 10.54
C SER A 216 -17.52 -19.44 10.18
N LYS A 217 -17.66 -18.91 8.97
CA LYS A 217 -16.83 -17.84 8.38
C LYS A 217 -17.49 -16.47 8.46
N VAL A 218 -18.82 -16.42 8.56
CA VAL A 218 -19.60 -15.17 8.68
C VAL A 218 -20.02 -14.86 10.12
N LYS A 219 -19.53 -15.61 11.11
CA LYS A 219 -19.81 -15.34 12.53
C LYS A 219 -19.38 -13.92 12.93
N GLY A 220 -20.24 -13.23 13.68
CA GLY A 220 -20.06 -11.84 14.09
C GLY A 220 -20.24 -10.82 12.96
N THR A 221 -20.89 -11.22 11.86
CA THR A 221 -21.30 -10.33 10.77
C THR A 221 -22.81 -10.30 10.66
N ASP A 222 -23.35 -9.31 9.95
CA ASP A 222 -24.80 -9.17 9.74
C ASP A 222 -25.40 -10.33 8.92
N LEU A 223 -24.57 -11.15 8.27
CA LEU A 223 -24.99 -12.35 7.54
C LEU A 223 -25.17 -13.59 8.41
N GLU A 224 -24.67 -13.62 9.65
CA GLU A 224 -24.72 -14.81 10.50
C GLU A 224 -26.15 -15.30 10.70
N ALA A 225 -27.05 -14.40 11.12
CA ALA A 225 -28.45 -14.72 11.37
C ALA A 225 -29.17 -15.22 10.10
N ARG A 226 -28.89 -14.59 8.95
CA ARG A 226 -29.48 -14.96 7.66
C ARG A 226 -29.04 -16.36 7.22
N VAL A 227 -27.74 -16.64 7.27
CA VAL A 227 -27.19 -17.95 6.92
C VAL A 227 -27.75 -19.04 7.83
N GLN A 228 -27.84 -18.77 9.14
CA GLN A 228 -28.41 -19.71 10.09
C GLN A 228 -29.90 -20.00 9.82
N GLY A 229 -30.70 -18.97 9.55
CA GLY A 229 -32.11 -19.12 9.20
C GLY A 229 -32.34 -19.99 7.96
N LEU A 230 -31.53 -19.80 6.91
CA LEU A 230 -31.61 -20.63 5.70
C LEU A 230 -31.22 -22.09 5.96
N ILE A 231 -30.21 -22.35 6.80
CA ILE A 231 -29.84 -23.73 7.19
C ILE A 231 -31.00 -24.43 7.90
N GLU A 232 -31.70 -23.72 8.79
CA GLU A 232 -32.86 -24.24 9.52
C GLU A 232 -34.06 -24.47 8.59
N GLN A 233 -34.31 -23.57 7.64
CA GLN A 233 -35.35 -23.72 6.62
C GLN A 233 -35.12 -24.97 5.77
N PHE A 234 -33.91 -25.16 5.23
CA PHE A 234 -33.55 -26.34 4.45
C PHE A 234 -33.37 -27.62 5.28
N ALA A 235 -33.48 -27.54 6.61
CA ALA A 235 -33.54 -28.72 7.47
C ALA A 235 -34.96 -29.25 7.66
N LYS A 236 -35.99 -28.43 7.39
CA LYS A 236 -37.41 -28.76 7.60
C LYS A 236 -38.13 -29.22 6.33
N GLY A 237 -37.61 -28.84 5.15
CA GLY A 237 -38.06 -29.33 3.84
C GLY A 237 -37.24 -30.53 3.39
#